data_AF-A0A0B2BJS8-F1
#
_entry.id   AF-A0A0B2BJS8-F1
#
_cell.length_a   1.000
_cell.length_b   1.000
_cell.length_c   1.000
_cell.angle_alpha   90.00
_cell.angle_beta   90.00
_cell.angle_gamma   90.00
#
_symmetry.space_group_name_H-M   'P 1'
#
loop_
_entity.id
_entity.type
_entity.pdbx_description
1 polymer ?
#
loop_
_entity_poly.entity_id
_entity_poly.type
_entity_poly.pdbx_seq_one_letter_code
_entity_poly.pdbx_strand_id
1 'polypeptide(L)' 'MQPTRLPRADVAILVGIAVYALITFLPWSHERTVAGVSVFAWMLYALMVMAPLAGLAAALRENEEE' A
#
# COMPACT_ATOMS: atom_id res chain seq x y z
N MET A 1 -7.20 -7.36 -25.36
CA MET A 1 -6.81 -6.36 -24.33
C MET A 1 -5.30 -6.41 -24.24
N GLN A 2 -4.59 -5.31 -24.49
CA GLN A 2 -3.12 -5.30 -24.36
C GLN A 2 -2.74 -5.37 -22.87
N PRO A 3 -1.83 -6.25 -22.44
CA PRO A 3 -1.35 -6.26 -21.07
C PRO A 3 -0.45 -5.05 -20.87
N THR A 4 -0.99 -4.02 -20.22
CA THR A 4 -0.25 -2.81 -19.85
C THR A 4 0.78 -3.18 -18.79
N ARG A 5 1.99 -3.58 -19.21
CA ARG A 5 3.11 -3.78 -18.28
C ARG A 5 3.37 -2.45 -17.58
N LEU A 6 3.10 -2.38 -16.27
CA LEU A 6 3.43 -1.20 -15.49
C LEU A 6 4.93 -0.91 -15.64
N PRO A 7 5.32 0.30 -16.11
CA PRO A 7 6.70 0.71 -16.16
C PRO A 7 7.36 0.53 -14.79
N ARG A 8 8.60 0.04 -14.76
CA ARG A 8 9.36 -0.15 -13.51
C ARG A 8 9.50 1.14 -12.68
N ALA A 9 9.44 2.30 -13.33
CA ALA A 9 9.42 3.60 -12.68
C ALA A 9 8.14 3.80 -11.85
N ASP A 10 6.98 3.39 -12.37
CA ASP A 10 5.69 3.54 -11.68
C ASP A 10 5.63 2.66 -10.44
N VAL A 11 6.20 1.46 -10.51
CA VAL A 11 6.35 0.56 -9.35
C VAL A 11 7.26 1.18 -8.29
N ALA A 12 8.39 1.77 -8.68
CA ALA A 12 9.30 2.43 -7.75
C ALA A 12 8.65 3.65 -7.06
N ILE A 13 7.85 4.42 -7.80
CA ILE A 13 7.08 5.55 -7.25
C ILE A 13 6.02 5.04 -6.26
N LEU A 14 5.29 3.97 -6.59
CA LEU A 14 4.30 3.37 -5.71
C LEU A 14 4.93 2.89 -4.38
N VAL A 15 6.09 2.24 -4.48
CA VAL A 15 6.87 1.81 -3.30
C VAL A 15 7.32 3.02 -2.48
N GLY A 16 7.79 4.09 -3.13
CA GLY A 16 8.17 5.34 -2.45
C GLY A 16 7.01 5.98 -1.69
N ILE A 17 5.81 6.04 -2.29
CA ILE A 17 4.59 6.56 -1.65
C ILE A 17 4.19 5.69 -0.46
N ALA A 18 4.26 4.36 -0.60
CA ALA A 18 3.97 3.43 0.48
C ALA A 18 4.92 3.63 1.66
N VAL A 19 6.23 3.72 1.41
CA VAL A 19 7.24 3.96 2.46
C VAL A 19 7.04 5.33 3.12
N TYR A 20 6.79 6.38 2.33
CA TYR A 20 6.53 7.73 2.86
C TYR A 20 5.30 7.77 3.77
N ALA A 21 4.22 7.09 3.36
CA ALA A 21 3.02 6.97 4.17
C ALA A 21 3.27 6.20 5.47
N LEU A 22 3.98 5.06 5.40
CA LEU A 22 4.35 4.29 6.60
C LEU A 22 5.14 5.14 7.60
N ILE A 23 6.11 5.94 7.13
CA ILE A 23 6.94 6.79 7.99
C ILE A 23 6.15 7.98 8.55
N THR A 24 5.37 8.67 7.71
CA THR A 24 4.58 9.85 8.11
C THR A 24 3.51 9.49 9.13
N PHE A 25 2.90 8.32 8.99
CA PHE A 25 1.86 7.85 9.90
C PHE A 25 2.41 6.95 11.03
N LEU A 26 3.72 6.69 11.08
CA LEU A 26 4.33 5.90 12.16
C LEU A 26 4.18 6.67 13.49
N PRO A 27 3.50 6.10 14.50
CA PRO A 27 3.16 6.81 15.73
C PRO A 27 4.35 6.95 16.70
N TRP A 28 5.59 6.98 16.20
CA TRP A 28 6.80 7.05 17.04
C TRP A 28 6.89 8.40 17.77
N SER A 29 6.32 9.49 17.23
CA SER A 29 6.41 10.82 17.85
C SER A 29 5.19 11.25 18.67
N HIS A 30 4.06 10.52 18.61
CA HIS A 30 2.82 10.96 19.23
C HIS A 30 2.62 10.28 20.58
N GLU A 31 2.49 11.10 21.63
CA GLU A 31 2.20 10.70 23.02
C GLU A 31 1.19 9.54 23.11
N ARG A 32 1.40 8.63 24.07
CA ARG A 32 0.64 7.38 24.25
C ARG A 32 -0.89 7.56 24.27
N THR A 33 -1.39 8.77 24.49
CA THR A 33 -2.81 9.14 24.47
C THR A 33 -3.45 9.04 23.07
N VAL A 34 -2.68 9.20 21.99
CA VAL A 34 -3.15 9.12 20.58
C VAL A 34 -2.91 7.73 19.96
N ALA A 35 -2.37 6.79 20.74
CA ALA A 35 -2.07 5.43 20.30
C ALA A 35 -3.32 4.68 19.78
N GLY A 36 -4.49 4.89 20.39
CA GLY A 36 -5.74 4.26 19.93
C GLY A 36 -6.21 4.78 18.56
N VAL A 37 -6.13 6.10 18.35
CA VAL A 37 -6.55 6.74 17.09
C VAL A 37 -5.57 6.41 15.96
N SER A 38 -4.27 6.36 16.26
CA SER A 38 -3.26 5.96 15.29
C SER A 38 -3.40 4.50 14.88
N VAL A 39 -3.61 3.56 15.80
CA VAL A 39 -3.87 2.14 15.45
C VAL A 39 -5.12 1.99 14.59
N PHE A 40 -6.20 2.72 14.91
CA PHE A 40 -7.42 2.69 14.10
C PHE A 40 -7.20 3.27 12.69
N ALA A 41 -6.45 4.38 12.58
CA ALA A 41 -6.06 4.96 11.30
C ALA A 41 -5.18 4.00 10.48
N TRP A 42 -4.28 3.25 11.13
CA TRP A 42 -3.46 2.21 10.51
C TRP A 42 -4.29 1.04 9.98
N MET A 43 -5.33 0.62 10.70
CA MET A 43 -6.25 -0.40 10.21
C MET A 43 -7.03 0.06 8.97
N LEU A 44 -7.55 1.29 8.98
CA LEU A 44 -8.24 1.87 7.83
C LEU A 44 -7.31 2.04 6.62
N TYR A 45 -6.10 2.52 6.85
CA TYR A 45 -5.07 2.65 5.82
C TYR A 45 -4.68 1.28 5.23
N ALA A 46 -4.44 0.28 6.08
CA ALA A 46 -4.17 -1.08 5.64
C ALA A 46 -5.31 -1.63 4.77
N LEU A 47 -6.57 -1.40 5.17
CA LEU A 47 -7.73 -1.83 4.39
C LEU A 47 -7.76 -1.18 3.00
N MET A 48 -7.41 0.11 2.92
CA MET A 48 -7.38 0.88 1.68
C MET A 48 -6.21 0.48 0.77
N VAL A 49 -5.09 0.02 1.34
CA VAL A 49 -3.92 -0.51 0.60
C VAL A 49 -4.13 -1.97 0.17
N MET A 50 -4.89 -2.77 0.94
CA MET A 50 -5.18 -4.16 0.61
C MET A 50 -6.04 -4.30 -0.66
N ALA A 51 -6.93 -3.36 -0.95
CA ALA A 51 -7.75 -3.38 -2.16
C ALA A 51 -6.91 -3.32 -3.47
N PRO A 52 -6.02 -2.34 -3.68
CA PRO A 52 -5.15 -2.31 -4.85
C PRO A 52 -4.11 -3.44 -4.85
N LEU A 53 -3.62 -3.88 -3.69
CA LEU A 53 -2.70 -5.03 -3.62
C LEU A 53 -3.39 -6.35 -4.04
N ALA A 54 -4.64 -6.57 -3.65
CA ALA A 54 -5.41 -7.72 -4.08
C ALA A 54 -5.67 -7.68 -5.60
N GLY A 55 -5.97 -6.51 -6.15
CA GLY A 55 -6.10 -6.33 -7.61
C GLY A 55 -4.79 -6.60 -8.35
N LEU A 56 -3.66 -6.13 -7.80
CA LEU A 56 -2.33 -6.37 -8.37
C LEU A 56 -1.97 -7.87 -8.30
N ALA A 57 -2.22 -8.53 -7.17
CA ALA A 57 -1.96 -9.95 -6.97
C ALA A 57 -2.81 -10.83 -7.91
N ALA A 58 -4.08 -10.46 -8.12
CA ALA A 58 -4.94 -11.14 -9.09
C ALA A 58 -4.41 -10.99 -10.51
N ALA A 59 -4.04 -9.77 -10.91
CA ALA A 59 -3.49 -9.50 -12.24
C ALA A 59 -2.13 -10.18 -12.49
N LEU A 60 -1.31 -10.34 -11.44
CA LEU A 60 -0.04 -11.08 -11.49
C LEU A 60 -0.27 -12.58 -11.66
N ARG A 61 -1.23 -13.16 -10.92
CA ARG A 61 -1.61 -14.57 -11.05
C ARG A 61 -2.12 -14.92 -12.44
N GLU A 62 -2.94 -14.04 -13.01
CA GLU A 62 -3.49 -14.22 -14.36
C GLU A 62 -2.40 -14.16 -15.45
N ASN A 63 -1.31 -13.43 -15.23
CA ASN A 63 -0.14 -13.42 -16.13
C ASN A 63 0.80 -14.63 -15.96
N GLU A 64 0.71 -15.40 -14.88
CA GLU A 64 1.52 -16.62 -14.68
C GLU A 64 0.88 -17.87 -15.31
N GLU A 65 -0.43 -17.82 -15.60
CA GLU A 65 -1.19 -18.92 -16.20
C GLU A 65 -1.26 -18.86 -17.76
N GLU A 66 -0.79 -17.77 -18.38
CA GLU A 66 -0.59 -17.62 -19.85
C GLU A 66 0.85 -17.90 -20.30
#